data_AF-A0A2V2U1P7-F1
#
_entry.id   AF-A0A2V2U1P7-F1
#
_cell.length_a   1.000
_cell.length_b   1.000
_cell.length_c   1.000
_cell.angle_alpha   90.00
_cell.angle_beta   90.00
_cell.angle_gamma   90.00
#
_symmetry.space_group_name_H-M   'P 1'
#
loop_
_entity.id
_entity.type
_entity.pdbx_description
1 polymer ?
#
loop_
_entity_poly.entity_id
_entity_poly.type
_entity_poly.pdbx_seq_one_letter_code
_entity_poly.pdbx_strand_id
1 'polypeptide(L)'
;MQRQETRGAWVKFPKAWYEALMILELRTLDTDQNEVLDNLWNQIHEKSLLPFRKMDVDDNRKLIDNTYCEILGIPTIDPLRTMLCDEPMMSG
;
A
#
# COMPACT_ATOMS: atom_id res chain seq x y z
N MET A 1 -20.64 -3.11 18.99
CA MET A 1 -19.27 -3.13 19.53
C MET A 1 -18.51 -2.01 18.83
N GLN A 2 -18.22 -0.92 19.54
CA GLN A 2 -17.61 0.29 18.97
C GLN A 2 -16.08 0.11 19.03
N ARG A 3 -15.39 0.26 17.89
CA ARG A 3 -13.93 0.10 17.81
C ARG A 3 -13.28 1.21 18.65
N GLN A 4 -12.68 0.85 19.78
CA GLN A 4 -11.81 1.75 20.53
C GLN A 4 -10.41 1.67 19.92
N GLU A 5 -9.81 2.81 19.61
CA GLU A 5 -8.39 2.84 19.27
C GLU A 5 -7.59 2.32 20.46
N THR A 6 -7.02 1.13 20.31
CA THR A 6 -5.97 0.70 21.23
C THR A 6 -4.80 1.64 20.99
N ARG A 7 -4.42 2.39 22.03
CA ARG A 7 -3.06 2.96 22.15
C ARG A 7 -2.08 1.80 22.27
N GLY A 8 -1.96 1.00 21.20
CA GLY A 8 -1.24 -0.26 21.19
C GLY A 8 0.16 -0.08 21.77
N ALA A 9 0.71 -1.14 22.34
CA ALA A 9 2.10 -1.09 22.81
C ALA A 9 2.97 -0.55 21.68
N TRP A 10 3.78 0.48 21.96
CA TRP A 10 4.79 0.96 21.04
C TRP A 10 5.70 -0.22 20.70
N VAL A 11 5.45 -0.89 19.58
CA VAL A 11 6.32 -1.96 19.11
C VAL A 11 7.55 -1.25 18.55
N LYS A 12 8.58 -1.11 19.41
CA LYS A 12 9.90 -0.69 18.96
C LYS A 12 10.50 -1.85 18.18
N PHE A 13 10.26 -1.86 16.87
CA PHE A 13 10.91 -2.80 15.98
C PHE A 13 12.44 -2.64 16.11
N PRO A 14 13.19 -3.71 16.39
CA PRO A 14 14.64 -3.66 16.42
C PRO A 14 15.18 -3.14 15.08
N LYS A 15 16.21 -2.27 15.11
CA LYS A 15 16.83 -1.71 13.89
C LYS A 15 17.23 -2.78 12.88
N ALA A 16 17.75 -3.90 13.37
CA ALA A 16 18.14 -5.06 12.57
C ALA A 16 16.99 -5.67 11.75
N TRP A 17 15.74 -5.51 12.19
CA TRP A 17 14.59 -5.98 11.42
C TRP A 17 14.28 -5.05 10.24
N TYR A 18 14.36 -3.72 10.43
CA TYR A 18 14.16 -2.77 9.33
C TYR A 18 15.19 -2.95 8.22
N GLU A 19 16.45 -3.18 8.59
CA GLU A 19 17.54 -3.42 7.62
C GLU A 19 17.36 -4.72 6.82
N ALA A 20 16.59 -5.68 7.34
CA ALA A 20 16.27 -6.94 6.67
C ALA A 20 14.98 -6.85 5.83
N LEU A 21 14.18 -5.80 5.99
CA LEU A 21 12.95 -5.62 5.22
C LEU A 21 13.30 -5.02 3.86
N MET A 22 12.68 -5.56 2.81
CA MET A 22 12.74 -5.00 1.46
C MET A 22 11.84 -3.77 1.35
N ILE A 23 12.22 -2.69 2.05
CA ILE A 23 11.51 -1.41 2.04
C ILE A 23 12.01 -0.59 0.86
N LEU A 24 11.08 0.02 0.13
CA LEU A 24 11.41 0.97 -0.92
C LEU A 24 12.11 2.20 -0.32
N GLU A 25 13.34 2.47 -0.76
CA GLU A 25 14.03 3.72 -0.45
C GLU A 25 13.61 4.80 -1.46
N LEU A 26 12.70 5.68 -1.05
CA LEU A 26 12.13 6.70 -1.96
C LEU A 26 13.18 7.63 -2.58
N ARG A 27 14.34 7.81 -1.92
CA ARG A 27 15.44 8.65 -2.42
C ARG A 27 16.18 8.05 -3.61
N THR A 28 15.97 6.76 -3.91
CA THR A 28 16.59 6.10 -5.06
C THR A 28 15.73 6.18 -6.31
N LEU A 29 14.54 6.77 -6.25
CA LEU A 29 13.68 6.94 -7.42
C LEU A 29 14.28 7.99 -8.36
N ASP A 30 14.34 7.66 -9.66
CA ASP A 30 14.79 8.60 -10.68
C ASP A 30 13.70 9.64 -11.03
N THR A 31 14.06 10.61 -11.88
CA THR A 31 13.16 11.69 -12.25
C THR A 31 11.90 11.18 -12.95
N ASP A 32 12.01 10.16 -13.81
CA ASP A 32 10.90 9.64 -14.59
C ASP A 32 9.91 8.89 -13.68
N GLN A 33 10.43 8.09 -12.74
CA GLN A 33 9.63 7.41 -11.72
C GLN A 33 8.91 8.41 -10.81
N ASN A 34 9.56 9.52 -10.44
CA ASN A 34 8.92 10.57 -9.65
C ASN A 34 7.81 11.28 -10.43
N GLU A 35 8.01 11.58 -11.71
CA GLU A 35 6.98 12.18 -12.57
C GLU A 35 5.75 11.26 -12.71
N VAL A 36 5.96 9.94 -12.82
CA VAL A 36 4.88 8.95 -12.82
C VAL A 36 4.10 8.98 -11.49
N LEU A 37 4.78 9.09 -10.36
CA LEU A 37 4.13 9.17 -9.04
C LEU A 37 3.38 10.50 -8.83
N ASP A 38 3.92 11.63 -9.30
CA ASP A 38 3.23 12.92 -9.27
C ASP A 38 1.96 12.90 -10.12
N ASN A 39 2.03 12.30 -11.31
CA ASN A 39 0.88 12.10 -12.17
C ASN A 39 -0.17 11.18 -11.54
N LEU A 40 0.25 10.11 -10.87
CA LEU A 40 -0.65 9.25 -10.10
C LEU A 40 -1.36 10.06 -9.01
N TRP A 41 -0.61 10.84 -8.21
CA TRP A 41 -1.18 11.65 -7.14
C TRP A 41 -2.25 12.62 -7.66
N ASN A 42 -1.94 13.35 -8.74
CA ASN A 42 -2.90 14.26 -9.38
C ASN A 42 -4.20 13.54 -9.80
N GLN A 43 -4.14 12.26 -10.17
CA GLN A 43 -5.32 11.47 -10.56
C GLN A 43 -6.16 10.94 -9.37
N ILE A 44 -5.56 10.73 -8.19
CA ILE A 44 -6.21 10.01 -7.08
C ILE A 44 -6.43 10.82 -5.81
N HIS A 45 -5.79 11.99 -5.65
CA HIS A 45 -5.78 12.71 -4.37
C HIS A 45 -7.17 13.13 -3.85
N GLU A 46 -8.15 13.34 -4.72
CA GLU A 46 -9.54 13.65 -4.34
C GLU A 46 -10.43 12.40 -4.28
N LYS A 47 -9.92 11.23 -4.66
CA LYS A 47 -10.69 9.99 -4.71
C LYS A 47 -10.62 9.28 -3.38
N SER A 48 -11.76 8.80 -2.92
CA SER A 48 -11.82 7.94 -1.75
C SER A 48 -11.43 6.51 -2.11
N LEU A 49 -10.69 5.86 -1.21
CA LEU A 49 -10.48 4.42 -1.27
C LEU A 49 -11.67 3.71 -0.63
N LEU A 50 -12.03 2.55 -1.19
CA LEU A 50 -13.02 1.67 -0.59
C LEU A 50 -12.50 1.09 0.74
N PRO A 51 -13.41 0.63 1.60
CA PRO A 51 -13.04 -0.12 2.81
C PRO A 51 -12.16 -1.32 2.47
N PHE A 52 -11.31 -1.75 3.41
CA PHE A 52 -10.38 -2.87 3.20
C PHE A 52 -11.06 -4.16 2.72
N ARG A 53 -12.30 -4.42 3.14
CA ARG A 53 -13.18 -5.51 2.65
C ARG A 53 -13.49 -5.50 1.15
N LYS A 54 -13.13 -4.45 0.45
CA LYS A 54 -13.37 -4.25 -0.98
C LYS A 54 -12.08 -3.87 -1.68
N MET A 55 -10.92 -4.14 -1.08
CA MET A 55 -9.64 -3.75 -1.66
C MET A 55 -9.39 -4.45 -2.99
N ASP A 56 -9.83 -5.70 -3.14
CA ASP A 56 -9.73 -6.49 -4.37
C ASP A 56 -10.49 -5.88 -5.55
N VAL A 57 -11.58 -5.16 -5.27
CA VAL A 57 -12.43 -4.48 -6.27
C VAL A 57 -12.26 -2.95 -6.29
N ASP A 58 -11.27 -2.42 -5.59
CA ASP A 58 -11.00 -0.97 -5.54
C ASP A 58 -10.07 -0.55 -6.68
N ASP A 59 -10.64 0.08 -7.70
CA ASP A 59 -9.91 0.56 -8.88
C ASP A 59 -8.82 1.58 -8.52
N ASN A 60 -9.02 2.42 -7.50
CA ASN A 60 -8.02 3.40 -7.09
C ASN A 60 -6.82 2.72 -6.42
N ARG A 61 -7.07 1.70 -5.56
CA ARG A 61 -5.99 0.88 -5.00
C ARG A 61 -5.26 0.10 -6.08
N LYS A 62 -6.00 -0.49 -7.02
CA LYS A 62 -5.40 -1.20 -8.15
C LYS A 62 -4.51 -0.29 -9.00
N LEU A 63 -4.95 0.95 -9.25
CA LEU A 63 -4.15 1.94 -9.95
C LEU A 63 -2.84 2.24 -9.19
N ILE A 64 -2.92 2.51 -7.89
CA ILE A 64 -1.73 2.75 -7.04
C ILE A 64 -0.75 1.58 -7.14
N ASP A 65 -1.25 0.36 -6.88
CA ASP A 65 -0.44 -0.85 -6.87
C ASP A 65 0.23 -1.10 -8.22
N ASN A 66 -0.51 -0.94 -9.33
CA ASN A 66 0.01 -1.11 -10.67
C ASN A 66 1.10 -0.10 -10.99
N THR A 67 0.91 1.17 -10.61
CA THR A 67 1.93 2.20 -10.80
C THR A 67 3.21 1.86 -10.03
N TYR A 68 3.11 1.40 -8.78
CA TYR A 68 4.29 0.95 -8.04
C TYR A 68 4.92 -0.30 -8.66
N CYS A 69 4.12 -1.25 -9.15
CA CYS A 69 4.64 -2.43 -9.84
C CYS A 69 5.42 -2.05 -11.10
N GLU A 70 4.90 -1.10 -11.86
CA GLU A 70 5.52 -0.57 -13.08
C GLU A 70 6.85 0.13 -12.78
N ILE A 71 6.86 1.15 -11.90
CA ILE A 71 8.07 1.92 -11.63
C ILE A 71 9.17 1.06 -11.00
N LEU A 72 8.81 0.07 -10.18
CA LEU A 72 9.77 -0.81 -9.51
C LEU A 72 10.13 -2.06 -10.35
N GLY A 73 9.46 -2.30 -11.47
CA GLY A 73 9.65 -3.50 -12.29
C GLY A 73 9.32 -4.80 -11.56
N ILE A 74 8.37 -4.78 -10.63
CA ILE A 74 7.95 -5.96 -9.86
C ILE A 74 6.65 -6.57 -10.41
N PRO A 75 6.39 -7.87 -10.17
CA PRO A 75 5.14 -8.50 -10.59
C PRO A 75 3.92 -7.85 -9.95
N THR A 76 2.77 -7.95 -10.63
CA THR A 76 1.50 -7.49 -10.08
C THR A 76 1.21 -8.11 -8.70
N ILE A 77 0.70 -7.27 -7.81
CA ILE A 77 0.29 -7.67 -6.45
C ILE A 77 -1.21 -7.94 -6.33
N ASP A 78 -1.94 -8.01 -7.45
CA ASP A 78 -3.36 -8.38 -7.48
C ASP A 78 -3.67 -9.66 -6.65
N PRO A 79 -2.88 -10.77 -6.74
CA PRO A 79 -3.13 -11.96 -5.93
C PRO A 79 -3.02 -11.69 -4.42
N LEU A 80 -2.05 -10.88 -4.01
CA LEU A 80 -1.87 -10.50 -2.60
C LEU A 80 -3.06 -9.67 -2.11
N ARG A 81 -3.57 -8.75 -2.94
CA ARG A 81 -4.74 -7.93 -2.61
C ARG A 81 -5.99 -8.78 -2.41
N THR A 82 -6.22 -9.76 -3.28
CA THR A 82 -7.32 -10.73 -3.11
C THR A 82 -7.18 -11.51 -1.81
N MET A 83 -6.01 -12.06 -1.52
CA MET A 83 -5.76 -12.81 -0.28
C MET A 83 -5.99 -11.95 0.97
N LEU A 84 -5.54 -10.70 0.97
CA LEU A 84 -5.72 -9.77 2.10
C LEU A 84 -7.18 -9.34 2.32
N CYS A 85 -8.02 -9.40 1.28
CA CYS A 85 -9.44 -9.09 1.40
C CYS A 85 -10.18 -10.13 2.25
N ASP A 86 -9.74 -11.39 2.18
CA ASP A 86 -10.30 -12.53 2.91
C ASP A 86 -9.80 -12.62 4.37
N GLU A 87 -8.81 -11.82 4.76
CA GLU A 87 -8.24 -11.85 6.11
C GLU A 87 -9.25 -11.35 7.16
N PRO A 88 -9.55 -12.13 8.22
CA PRO A 88 -10.56 -11.79 9.24
C PRO A 88 -10.37 -10.41 9.89
N MET A 89 -9.12 -9.95 9.99
CA MET A 89 -8.76 -8.66 10.58
C MET A 89 -9.10 -7.48 9.65
N MET A 90 -9.04 -7.69 8.34
CA MET A 90 -9.42 -6.71 7.32
C MET A 90 -10.91 -6.79 6.99
N SER A 91 -11.54 -7.94 7.27
CA SER A 91 -12.95 -8.20 7.03
C SER A 91 -13.91 -7.75 8.15
N GLY A 92 -13.40 -7.04 9.17
CA GLY A 92 -14.13 -6.59 10.37
C GLY A 92 -15.03 -5.37 10.18
#